data_AF-A0A2E8B591-F1
#
_entry.id   AF-A0A2E8B591-F1
#
_cell.length_a   1.000
_cell.length_b   1.000
_cell.length_c   1.000
_cell.angle_alpha   90.00
_cell.angle_beta   90.00
_cell.angle_gamma   90.00
#
_symmetry.space_group_name_H-M   'P 1'
#
loop_
_entity.id
_entity.type
_entity.pdbx_description
1 polymer ?
#
loop_
_entity_poly.entity_id
_entity_poly.type
_entity_poly.pdbx_seq_one_letter_code
_entity_poly.pdbx_strand_id
1 'polypeptide(L)'
;MSAVQKTWSAAHVLFFGGLVALILGYGQFDKQSKIDTQIAIEQRKQDSQRKKEERLKAFMLKDCQNRKVQAQADIARRMQYSAKNKDFSVFGNEADVIRNAEIESDNRYIQERQASANMNCS
;
A
#
# COMPACT_ATOMS: atom_id res chain seq x y z
N MET A 1 -53.61 -47.43 34.13
CA MET A 1 -53.49 -46.06 33.57
C MET A 1 -54.37 -45.98 32.34
N SER A 2 -55.40 -45.12 32.36
CA SER A 2 -56.34 -44.94 31.25
C SER A 2 -55.61 -44.44 29.99
N ALA A 3 -56.05 -44.86 28.80
CA ALA A 3 -55.49 -44.45 27.50
C ALA A 3 -55.41 -42.91 27.35
N VAL A 4 -56.35 -42.19 27.98
CA VAL A 4 -56.41 -40.72 28.04
C VAL A 4 -55.18 -40.12 28.74
N GLN A 5 -54.66 -40.80 29.76
CA GLN A 5 -53.50 -40.34 30.52
C GLN A 5 -52.19 -40.55 29.75
N LYS A 6 -52.12 -41.60 28.91
CA LYS A 6 -50.99 -41.85 28.00
C LYS A 6 -50.98 -40.86 26.82
N THR A 7 -52.13 -40.54 26.24
CA THR A 7 -52.21 -39.54 25.15
C THR A 7 -51.94 -38.13 25.67
N TRP A 8 -52.39 -37.80 26.87
CA TRP A 8 -52.07 -36.53 27.53
C TRP A 8 -50.57 -36.39 27.81
N SER A 9 -49.94 -37.44 28.35
CA SER A 9 -48.49 -37.44 28.61
C SER A 9 -47.68 -37.38 27.32
N ALA A 10 -48.08 -38.07 26.26
CA ALA A 10 -47.40 -38.03 24.96
C ALA A 10 -47.55 -36.65 24.29
N ALA A 11 -48.72 -36.02 24.38
CA ALA A 11 -48.95 -34.67 23.89
C ALA A 11 -48.07 -33.65 24.60
N HIS A 12 -47.91 -33.76 25.93
CA HIS A 12 -47.02 -32.88 26.69
C HIS A 12 -45.55 -33.06 26.27
N VAL A 13 -45.08 -34.30 26.11
CA VAL A 13 -43.69 -34.55 25.68
C VAL A 13 -43.41 -33.98 24.29
N LEU A 14 -44.34 -34.10 23.34
CA LEU A 14 -44.19 -33.50 22.01
C LEU A 14 -44.23 -31.97 22.06
N PHE A 15 -45.11 -31.40 22.88
CA PHE A 15 -45.24 -29.95 23.02
C PHE A 15 -44.00 -29.32 23.68
N PHE A 16 -43.53 -29.92 24.78
CA PHE A 16 -42.30 -29.47 25.46
C PHE A 16 -41.05 -29.72 24.63
N GLY A 17 -40.96 -30.87 23.93
CA GLY A 17 -39.85 -31.16 23.03
C GLY A 17 -39.76 -30.16 21.88
N GLY A 18 -40.89 -29.83 21.25
CA GLY A 18 -40.96 -28.81 20.20
C GLY A 18 -40.63 -27.40 20.71
N LEU A 19 -41.12 -27.04 21.91
CA LEU A 19 -40.83 -25.75 22.54
C LEU A 19 -39.33 -25.59 22.84
N VAL A 20 -38.70 -26.63 23.39
CA VAL A 20 -37.25 -26.62 23.71
C VAL A 20 -36.42 -26.55 22.43
N ALA A 21 -36.80 -27.29 21.38
CA ALA A 21 -36.13 -27.22 20.08
C ALA A 21 -36.24 -25.82 19.45
N LEU A 22 -37.39 -25.16 19.56
CA LEU A 22 -37.59 -23.77 19.10
C LEU A 22 -36.72 -22.79 19.90
N ILE A 23 -36.73 -22.86 21.23
CA ILE A 23 -35.96 -21.94 22.09
C ILE A 23 -34.45 -22.09 21.85
N LEU A 24 -33.95 -23.32 21.79
CA LEU A 24 -32.54 -23.58 21.53
C LEU A 24 -32.14 -23.20 20.09
N GLY A 25 -33.01 -23.45 19.11
CA GLY A 25 -32.78 -23.09 17.71
C GLY A 25 -32.70 -21.58 17.47
N TYR A 26 -33.65 -20.80 18.00
CA TYR A 26 -33.65 -19.34 17.84
C TYR A 26 -32.44 -18.69 18.51
N GLY A 27 -32.04 -19.18 19.70
CA GLY A 27 -30.89 -18.64 20.43
C GLY A 27 -29.54 -18.90 19.76
N GLN A 28 -29.39 -20.02 19.04
CA GLN A 28 -28.15 -20.31 18.30
C GLN A 28 -28.09 -19.65 16.92
N PHE A 29 -29.21 -19.57 16.19
CA PHE A 29 -29.26 -18.92 14.88
C PHE A 29 -29.01 -17.40 14.95
N ASP A 30 -29.58 -16.70 15.94
CA ASP A 30 -29.34 -15.26 16.12
C ASP A 30 -27.86 -14.96 16.44
N LYS A 31 -27.24 -15.80 17.28
CA LYS A 31 -25.81 -15.68 17.61
C LYS A 31 -24.91 -15.96 16.42
N GLN A 32 -25.16 -17.03 15.68
CA GLN A 32 -24.35 -17.38 14.50
C GLN A 32 -24.46 -16.32 13.41
N SER A 33 -25.67 -15.82 13.13
CA SER A 33 -25.88 -14.78 12.11
C SER A 33 -25.15 -13.45 12.42
N LYS A 34 -25.11 -13.04 13.69
CA LYS A 34 -24.38 -11.84 14.13
C LYS A 34 -22.87 -12.01 14.06
N ILE A 35 -22.37 -13.22 14.30
CA ILE A 35 -20.94 -13.55 14.18
C ILE A 35 -20.54 -13.60 12.70
N ASP A 36 -21.31 -14.28 11.85
CA ASP A 36 -21.04 -14.39 10.41
C ASP A 36 -21.06 -13.03 9.72
N THR A 37 -21.98 -12.13 10.11
CA THR A 37 -22.03 -10.76 9.58
C THR A 37 -20.86 -9.91 10.05
N GLN A 38 -20.42 -10.02 11.31
CA GLN A 38 -19.23 -9.31 11.78
C GLN A 38 -17.95 -9.81 11.10
N ILE A 39 -17.78 -11.12 10.95
CA ILE A 39 -16.64 -11.71 10.24
C ILE A 39 -16.61 -11.23 8.78
N ALA A 40 -17.75 -11.21 8.09
CA ALA A 40 -17.83 -10.72 6.71
C ALA A 40 -17.49 -9.22 6.60
N ILE A 41 -17.90 -8.39 7.57
CA ILE A 41 -17.57 -6.96 7.61
C ILE A 41 -16.07 -6.76 7.88
N GLU A 42 -15.50 -7.53 8.80
CA GLU A 42 -14.09 -7.45 9.17
C GLU A 42 -13.18 -7.92 8.02
N GLN A 43 -13.54 -9.00 7.33
CA GLN A 43 -12.89 -9.45 6.11
C GLN A 43 -12.91 -8.37 5.01
N ARG A 44 -14.06 -7.74 4.77
CA ARG A 44 -14.15 -6.62 3.80
C ARG A 44 -13.28 -5.43 4.18
N LYS A 45 -13.15 -5.12 5.47
CA LYS A 45 -12.25 -4.07 5.96
C LYS A 45 -10.79 -4.44 5.73
N GLN A 46 -10.38 -5.66 6.07
CA GLN A 46 -9.01 -6.14 5.82
C GLN A 46 -8.68 -6.16 4.32
N ASP A 47 -9.58 -6.65 3.47
CA ASP A 47 -9.38 -6.63 2.02
C ASP A 47 -9.26 -5.21 1.46
N SER A 48 -10.05 -4.27 1.97
CA SER A 48 -9.96 -2.86 1.58
C SER A 48 -8.61 -2.26 1.99
N GLN A 49 -8.12 -2.56 3.19
CA GLN A 49 -6.82 -2.11 3.67
C GLN A 49 -5.69 -2.72 2.83
N ARG A 50 -5.70 -4.03 2.58
CA ARG A 50 -4.71 -4.69 1.72
C ARG A 50 -4.66 -4.08 0.32
N LYS A 51 -5.82 -3.83 -0.30
CA LYS A 51 -5.88 -3.16 -1.62
C LYS A 51 -5.32 -1.74 -1.59
N LYS A 52 -5.53 -1.00 -0.50
CA LYS A 52 -4.93 0.35 -0.32
C LYS A 52 -3.42 0.26 -0.15
N GLU A 53 -2.92 -0.68 0.65
CA GLU A 53 -1.49 -0.91 0.84
C GLU A 53 -0.80 -1.34 -0.45
N GLU A 54 -1.40 -2.22 -1.24
CA GLU A 54 -0.87 -2.64 -2.54
C GLU A 54 -0.77 -1.47 -3.52
N ARG A 55 -1.80 -0.62 -3.59
CA ARG A 55 -1.77 0.60 -4.40
C ARG A 55 -0.72 1.59 -3.92
N LEU A 56 -0.59 1.76 -2.60
CA LEU A 56 0.41 2.64 -2.03
C LEU A 56 1.83 2.14 -2.31
N LYS A 57 2.08 0.83 -2.15
CA LYS A 57 3.37 0.20 -2.50
C LYS A 57 3.69 0.41 -3.98
N ALA A 58 2.74 0.15 -4.87
CA ALA A 58 2.93 0.37 -6.31
C ALA A 58 3.20 1.86 -6.64
N PHE A 59 2.50 2.77 -5.97
CA PHE A 59 2.73 4.21 -6.12
C PHE A 59 4.12 4.61 -5.64
N MET A 60 4.55 4.16 -4.46
CA MET A 60 5.87 4.45 -3.90
C MET A 60 7.00 3.91 -4.80
N LEU A 61 6.82 2.70 -5.35
CA LEU A 61 7.77 2.10 -6.28
C LEU A 61 7.90 2.94 -7.57
N LYS A 62 6.76 3.38 -8.12
CA LYS A 62 6.72 4.23 -9.31
C LYS A 62 7.32 5.62 -9.04
N ASP A 63 7.03 6.21 -7.89
CA ASP A 63 7.60 7.51 -7.49
C ASP A 63 9.12 7.42 -7.34
N CYS A 64 9.62 6.36 -6.71
CA CYS A 64 11.05 6.07 -6.61
C CYS A 64 11.71 5.96 -7.98
N GLN A 65 11.13 5.15 -8.88
CA GLN A 65 11.64 5.00 -10.25
C GLN A 65 11.64 6.32 -11.02
N ASN A 66 10.57 7.12 -10.91
CA ASN A 66 10.48 8.43 -11.54
C ASN A 66 11.57 9.38 -11.04
N ARG A 67 11.80 9.46 -9.73
CA ARG A 67 12.87 10.28 -9.14
C ARG A 67 14.25 9.85 -9.61
N LYS A 68 14.48 8.53 -9.68
CA LYS A 68 15.72 7.95 -10.20
C LYS A 68 15.96 8.37 -11.65
N VAL A 69 14.96 8.22 -12.51
CA VAL A 69 15.06 8.58 -13.93
C VAL A 69 15.27 10.08 -14.11
N GLN A 70 14.56 10.93 -13.35
CA GLN A 70 14.75 12.37 -13.37
C GLN A 70 16.17 12.77 -12.95
N ALA A 71 16.70 12.17 -11.87
CA ALA A 71 18.06 12.43 -11.44
C ALA A 71 19.10 12.00 -12.49
N GLN A 72 18.90 10.86 -13.14
CA GLN A 72 19.76 10.40 -14.24
C GLN A 72 19.67 11.33 -15.45
N ALA A 73 18.48 11.78 -15.82
CA ALA A 73 18.28 12.72 -16.93
C ALA A 73 18.93 14.09 -16.63
N ASP A 74 18.82 14.59 -15.39
CA ASP A 74 19.47 15.82 -14.95
C ASP A 74 21.00 15.72 -15.04
N ILE A 75 21.58 14.60 -14.58
CA ILE A 75 23.03 14.34 -14.69
C ILE A 75 23.44 14.29 -16.16
N ALA A 76 22.74 13.51 -16.99
CA ALA A 76 23.05 13.39 -18.41
C ALA A 76 22.99 14.73 -19.13
N ARG A 77 21.96 15.54 -18.86
CA ARG A 77 21.82 16.90 -19.41
C ARG A 77 22.99 17.79 -18.99
N ARG A 78 23.41 17.72 -17.72
CA ARG A 78 24.52 18.51 -17.20
C ARG A 78 25.85 18.10 -17.81
N MET A 79 26.11 16.80 -17.93
CA MET A 79 27.29 16.27 -18.61
C MET A 79 27.34 16.71 -20.09
N GLN A 80 26.20 16.66 -20.79
CA GLN A 80 26.13 17.09 -22.18
C GLN A 80 26.40 18.60 -22.33
N TYR A 81 25.93 19.42 -21.39
CA TYR A 81 26.20 20.86 -21.39
C TYR A 81 27.65 21.19 -21.04
N SER A 82 28.22 20.50 -20.05
CA SER A 82 29.63 20.63 -19.64
C SER A 82 30.58 20.22 -20.77
N ALA A 83 30.24 19.19 -21.56
CA ALA A 83 31.03 18.74 -22.70
C ALA A 83 31.01 19.68 -23.93
N LYS A 84 30.17 20.73 -23.94
CA LYS A 84 30.20 21.72 -25.02
C LYS A 84 31.45 22.58 -24.89
N ASN A 85 32.09 22.89 -26.01
CA ASN A 85 33.13 23.91 -26.04
C ASN A 85 32.51 25.27 -25.71
N LYS A 86 32.76 25.73 -24.49
CA LYS A 86 32.38 27.05 -24.01
C LYS A 86 33.55 28.01 -24.26
N ASP A 87 33.24 29.15 -24.83
CA ASP A 87 34.22 30.21 -25.06
C ASP A 87 34.35 31.06 -23.79
N PHE A 88 35.51 30.98 -23.13
CA PHE A 88 35.84 31.78 -21.95
C PHE A 88 36.75 32.96 -22.28
N SER A 89 37.00 33.25 -23.56
CA SER A 89 37.91 34.32 -24.01
C SER A 89 37.54 35.71 -23.46
N VAL A 90 36.25 35.93 -23.16
CA VAL A 90 35.72 37.17 -22.56
C VAL A 90 36.37 37.49 -21.19
N PHE A 91 36.86 36.47 -20.49
CA PHE A 91 37.48 36.63 -19.16
C PHE A 91 39.00 36.89 -19.21
N GLY A 92 39.61 36.91 -20.39
CA GLY A 92 41.05 37.18 -20.56
C GLY A 92 41.92 36.26 -19.72
N ASN A 93 42.72 36.84 -18.80
CA ASN A 93 43.62 36.10 -17.91
C ASN A 93 42.88 35.24 -16.86
N GLU A 94 41.61 35.52 -16.59
CA GLU A 94 40.81 34.76 -15.61
C GLU A 94 40.07 33.57 -16.25
N ALA A 95 40.17 33.39 -17.56
CA ALA A 95 39.45 32.36 -18.30
C ALA A 95 39.67 30.93 -17.74
N ASP A 96 40.90 30.59 -17.37
CA ASP A 96 41.22 29.28 -16.80
C ASP A 96 40.62 29.10 -15.38
N VAL A 97 40.59 30.17 -14.58
CA VAL A 97 40.00 30.15 -13.22
C VAL A 97 38.49 29.94 -13.31
N ILE A 98 37.82 30.69 -14.19
CA ILE A 98 36.38 30.58 -14.43
C ILE A 98 36.02 29.19 -14.96
N ARG A 99 36.79 28.67 -15.93
CA ARG A 99 36.59 27.32 -16.47
C ARG A 99 36.70 26.26 -15.38
N ASN A 100 37.73 26.35 -14.53
CA ASN A 100 37.94 25.38 -13.45
C ASN A 100 36.82 25.46 -12.40
N ALA A 101 36.38 26.66 -12.04
CA ALA A 101 35.27 26.86 -11.11
C ALA A 101 33.95 26.29 -11.66
N GLU A 102 33.68 26.43 -12.96
CA GLU A 102 32.51 25.84 -13.58
C GLU A 102 32.56 24.30 -13.61
N ILE A 103 33.72 23.73 -13.96
CA ILE A 103 33.94 22.26 -13.92
C ILE A 103 33.72 21.73 -12.50
N GLU A 104 34.27 22.39 -11.48
CA GLU A 104 34.10 22.01 -10.09
C GLU A 104 32.63 22.08 -9.66
N SER A 105 31.93 23.15 -10.04
CA SER A 105 30.50 23.31 -9.76
C SER A 105 29.66 22.22 -10.42
N ASP A 106 29.94 21.89 -11.69
CA ASP A 106 29.24 20.84 -12.43
C ASP A 106 29.51 19.45 -11.82
N ASN A 107 30.76 19.16 -11.43
CA ASN A 107 31.13 17.92 -10.76
C ASN A 107 30.43 17.76 -9.40
N ARG A 108 30.39 18.83 -8.59
CA ARG A 108 29.67 18.84 -7.31
C ARG A 108 28.18 18.56 -7.51
N TYR A 109 27.55 19.23 -8.49
CA TYR A 109 26.15 19.00 -8.82
C TYR A 109 25.87 17.54 -9.22
N ILE A 110 26.76 16.95 -10.04
CA ILE A 110 26.64 15.55 -10.46
C ILE A 110 26.75 14.62 -9.24
N GLN A 111 27.74 14.82 -8.37
CA GLN A 111 27.93 14.00 -7.16
C GLN A 111 26.71 14.07 -6.23
N GLU A 112 26.15 15.25 -5.99
CA GLU A 112 24.95 15.43 -5.16
C GLU A 112 23.74 14.65 -5.72
N ARG A 113 23.58 14.66 -7.05
CA ARG A 113 22.47 13.95 -7.72
C ARG A 113 22.72 12.46 -7.90
N GLN A 114 23.97 12.00 -7.81
CA GLN A 114 24.34 10.60 -8.01
C GLN A 114 23.69 9.69 -6.96
N ALA A 115 23.52 10.17 -5.72
CA ALA A 115 22.82 9.44 -4.67
C ALA A 115 21.35 9.15 -5.04
N SER A 116 20.65 10.15 -5.61
CA SER A 116 19.28 9.98 -6.10
C SER A 116 19.20 9.12 -7.37
N ALA A 117 20.19 9.22 -8.25
CA ALA A 117 20.28 8.43 -9.47
C ALA A 117 20.61 6.94 -9.23
N ASN A 118 21.26 6.62 -8.10
CA ASN A 118 21.64 5.26 -7.71
C ASN A 118 20.74 4.68 -6.61
N MET A 119 19.61 5.32 -6.30
CA MET A 119 18.67 4.77 -5.33
C MET A 119 18.15 3.40 -5.77
N ASN A 120 18.01 2.48 -4.82
CA ASN A 120 17.38 1.19 -5.05
C ASN A 120 15.87 1.31 -4.82
N CYS A 121 15.08 0.95 -5.83
CA CYS A 121 13.63 0.94 -5.78
C CYS A 121 13.12 -0.49 -5.68
N SER A 122 13.65 -1.25 -4.71
CA SER A 122 13.22 -2.61 -4.38
C SER A 122 12.11 -2.59 -3.34
#